data_AF-A0A4S1EF16-F1
#
_entry.id   AF-A0A4S1EF16-F1
#
_cell.length_a   1.000
_cell.length_b   1.000
_cell.length_c   1.000
_cell.angle_alpha   90.00
_cell.angle_beta   90.00
_cell.angle_gamma   90.00
#
_symmetry.space_group_name_H-M   'P 1'
#
loop_
_entity.id
_entity.type
_entity.pdbx_description
1 polymer ?
#
loop_
_entity_poly.entity_id
_entity_poly.type
_entity_poly.pdbx_seq_one_letter_code
_entity_poly.pdbx_strand_id
1 'polypeptide(L)'
;MQQPTAKEVLEIVYSPNQKSLYVSSPNWQDETLSRTLVLDPKTLAIQGEIPMEVKSFGVALDDAANRLYLTQGFNGSIAVVDTSTNTVLKRIPIQEKINFQDTIAAADFGQERKDG
;
A
#
# COMPACT_ATOMS: atom_id res chain seq x y z
N MET A 1 22.09 -16.51 -10.13
CA MET A 1 21.66 -16.01 -8.80
C MET A 1 20.61 -14.94 -9.03
N GLN A 2 19.43 -15.04 -8.42
CA GLN A 2 18.47 -13.93 -8.38
C GLN A 2 19.00 -12.87 -7.41
N GLN A 3 18.98 -11.60 -7.82
CA GLN A 3 19.27 -10.47 -6.93
C GLN A 3 17.97 -9.98 -6.27
N PRO A 4 18.02 -9.42 -5.05
CA PRO A 4 16.85 -8.82 -4.42
C PRO A 4 16.30 -7.68 -5.29
N THR A 5 15.03 -7.75 -5.64
CA THR A 5 14.39 -6.78 -6.56
C THR A 5 13.86 -5.55 -5.84
N ALA A 6 13.52 -5.62 -4.55
CA ALA A 6 13.18 -4.46 -3.72
C ALA A 6 13.49 -4.73 -2.24
N LYS A 7 13.73 -3.67 -1.46
CA LYS A 7 14.10 -3.77 -0.04
C LYS A 7 12.92 -4.18 0.85
N GLU A 8 11.70 -3.80 0.49
CA GLU A 8 10.53 -3.89 1.35
C GLU A 8 9.33 -4.24 0.45
N VAL A 9 8.75 -5.44 0.58
CA VAL A 9 7.55 -5.87 -0.15
C VAL A 9 6.62 -6.62 0.80
N LEU A 10 5.30 -6.54 0.57
CA LEU A 10 4.31 -7.19 1.43
C LEU A 10 3.40 -8.16 0.68
N GLU A 11 2.37 -7.65 0.01
CA GLU A 11 1.39 -8.48 -0.70
C GLU A 11 1.55 -8.35 -2.22
N ILE A 12 1.01 -9.33 -2.94
CA ILE A 12 1.15 -9.47 -4.38
C ILE A 12 -0.14 -9.97 -5.02
N VAL A 13 -0.47 -9.49 -6.22
CA VAL A 13 -1.55 -10.04 -7.07
C VAL A 13 -1.05 -10.24 -8.50
N TYR A 14 -1.64 -11.19 -9.22
CA TYR A 14 -1.41 -11.37 -10.65
C TYR A 14 -2.59 -10.80 -11.46
N SER A 15 -2.28 -10.02 -12.49
CA SER A 15 -3.24 -9.57 -13.51
C SER A 15 -3.03 -10.35 -14.82
N PRO A 16 -3.96 -11.24 -15.18
CA PRO A 16 -4.01 -11.84 -16.51
C PRO A 16 -4.09 -10.83 -17.66
N ASN A 17 -4.87 -9.76 -17.51
CA ASN A 17 -5.07 -8.76 -18.56
C ASN A 17 -3.79 -7.98 -18.86
N GLN A 18 -3.00 -7.65 -17.84
CA GLN A 18 -1.75 -6.91 -17.98
C GLN A 18 -0.54 -7.84 -18.12
N LYS A 19 -0.71 -9.13 -17.81
CA LYS A 19 0.37 -10.14 -17.75
C LYS A 19 1.49 -9.72 -16.80
N SER A 20 1.13 -9.11 -15.67
CA SER A 20 2.06 -8.57 -14.69
C SER A 20 1.64 -8.95 -13.27
N LEU A 21 2.61 -9.03 -12.37
CA LEU A 21 2.38 -9.04 -10.93
C LEU A 21 2.43 -7.61 -10.40
N TYR A 22 1.49 -7.26 -9.53
CA TYR A 22 1.54 -6.01 -8.77
C TYR A 22 1.91 -6.33 -7.32
N VAL A 23 2.97 -5.69 -6.81
CA VAL A 23 3.50 -5.94 -5.46
C VAL A 23 3.49 -4.64 -4.67
N SER A 24 2.89 -4.65 -3.48
CA SER A 24 3.00 -3.51 -2.57
C SER A 24 4.41 -3.42 -2.01
N SER A 25 5.02 -2.24 -2.11
CA SER A 25 6.38 -1.94 -1.68
C SER A 25 6.35 -0.65 -0.83
N PRO A 26 5.82 -0.72 0.41
CA PRO A 26 5.84 0.43 1.31
C PRO A 26 7.28 0.73 1.69
N ASN A 27 7.60 2.02 1.85
CA ASN A 27 8.86 2.43 2.43
C ASN A 27 8.65 2.79 3.91
N TRP A 28 9.27 2.04 4.82
CA TRP A 28 9.07 2.20 6.27
C TRP A 28 9.64 3.51 6.81
N GLN A 29 10.74 4.00 6.24
CA GLN A 29 11.42 5.21 6.73
C GLN A 29 10.84 6.51 6.16
N ASP A 30 10.43 6.50 4.89
CA ASP A 30 9.90 7.66 4.17
C ASP A 30 8.71 7.22 3.30
N GLU A 31 7.49 7.55 3.71
CA GLU A 31 6.29 7.11 2.99
C GLU A 31 6.20 7.63 1.55
N THR A 32 6.85 8.76 1.23
CA THR A 32 6.84 9.37 -0.12
C THR A 32 7.63 8.52 -1.14
N LEU A 33 8.48 7.62 -0.65
CA LEU A 33 9.22 6.66 -1.45
C LEU A 33 8.50 5.32 -1.61
N SER A 34 7.28 5.17 -1.07
CA SER A 34 6.49 3.94 -1.24
C SER A 34 6.07 3.74 -2.70
N ARG A 35 6.10 2.50 -3.18
CA ARG A 35 5.76 2.13 -4.56
C ARG A 35 4.80 0.94 -4.61
N THR A 36 4.12 0.78 -5.73
CA THR A 36 3.65 -0.54 -6.18
C THR A 36 4.56 -0.97 -7.32
N LEU A 37 5.21 -2.13 -7.20
CA LEU A 37 6.06 -2.66 -8.25
C LEU A 37 5.21 -3.42 -9.26
N VAL A 38 5.56 -3.28 -10.53
CA VAL A 38 4.99 -4.06 -11.64
C VAL A 38 6.07 -5.01 -12.11
N LEU A 39 5.87 -6.31 -11.91
CA LEU A 39 6.86 -7.34 -12.21
C LEU A 39 6.40 -8.24 -13.35
N ASP A 40 7.36 -8.73 -14.12
CA ASP A 40 7.15 -9.85 -15.02
C ASP A 40 6.83 -11.13 -14.22
N PRO A 41 5.73 -11.85 -14.51
CA PRO A 41 5.28 -12.99 -13.71
C PRO A 41 6.18 -14.23 -13.84
N LYS A 42 7.04 -14.29 -14.86
CA LYS A 42 7.91 -15.45 -15.12
C LYS A 42 9.30 -15.26 -14.54
N THR A 43 9.81 -14.03 -14.60
CA THR A 43 11.19 -13.69 -14.27
C THR A 43 11.32 -12.88 -12.99
N LEU A 44 10.22 -12.28 -12.52
CA LEU A 44 10.16 -11.31 -11.42
C LEU A 44 10.98 -10.04 -11.65
N ALA A 45 11.40 -9.78 -12.90
CA ALA A 45 12.05 -8.54 -13.27
C ALA A 45 11.08 -7.37 -13.09
N ILE A 46 11.56 -6.26 -12.51
CA ILE A 46 10.79 -5.02 -12.42
C ILE A 46 10.61 -4.46 -13.83
N GLN A 47 9.34 -4.37 -14.26
CA GLN A 47 8.92 -3.78 -15.52
C GLN A 47 8.49 -2.31 -15.32
N GLY A 48 8.11 -1.94 -14.11
CA GLY A 48 7.75 -0.57 -13.76
C GLY A 48 7.45 -0.40 -12.28
N GLU A 49 7.24 0.85 -11.90
CA GLU A 49 6.89 1.24 -10.54
C GLU A 49 5.79 2.30 -10.58
N ILE A 50 4.84 2.20 -9.66
CA ILE A 50 3.76 3.15 -9.48
C ILE A 50 4.06 3.93 -8.19
N PRO A 51 4.36 5.23 -8.28
CA PRO A 51 4.55 6.08 -7.10
C PRO A 51 3.29 6.15 -6.25
N MET A 52 3.43 5.85 -4.95
CA MET A 52 2.37 6.05 -3.96
C MET A 52 2.68 7.30 -3.14
N GLU A 53 1.64 8.03 -2.74
CA GLU A 53 1.79 9.18 -1.84
C GLU A 53 2.11 8.76 -0.40
N VAL A 54 1.61 7.58 0.01
CA VAL A 54 1.74 7.04 1.37
C VAL A 54 1.91 5.52 1.32
N LYS A 55 2.27 4.92 2.47
CA LYS A 55 2.46 3.47 2.60
C LYS A 55 1.18 2.71 2.24
N SER A 56 1.35 1.67 1.44
CA SER A 56 0.28 0.81 0.96
C SER A 56 0.64 -0.66 1.24
N PHE A 57 -0.31 -1.46 1.68
CA PHE A 57 -0.05 -2.78 2.29
C PHE A 57 -0.78 -3.90 1.55
N GLY A 58 -2.07 -4.07 1.85
CA GLY A 58 -2.87 -5.12 1.24
C GLY A 58 -3.23 -4.76 -0.20
N VAL A 59 -3.35 -5.76 -1.07
CA VAL A 59 -3.68 -5.58 -2.49
C VAL A 59 -4.85 -6.45 -2.92
N ALA A 60 -5.78 -5.85 -3.66
CA ALA A 60 -6.88 -6.56 -4.31
C ALA A 60 -7.03 -6.09 -5.76
N LEU A 61 -7.38 -7.00 -6.67
CA LEU A 61 -7.48 -6.72 -8.10
C LEU A 61 -8.88 -7.00 -8.63
N ASP A 62 -9.45 -6.01 -9.29
CA ASP A 62 -10.55 -6.16 -10.24
C ASP A 62 -9.96 -6.02 -11.66
N ASP A 63 -9.58 -7.17 -12.22
CA ASP A 63 -8.86 -7.21 -13.48
C ASP A 63 -9.74 -6.81 -14.67
N ALA A 64 -11.04 -7.11 -14.59
CA ALA A 64 -12.00 -6.77 -15.63
C ALA A 64 -12.18 -5.25 -15.79
N ALA A 65 -12.08 -4.50 -14.69
CA ALA A 65 -12.19 -3.05 -14.69
C ALA A 65 -10.83 -2.32 -14.75
N ASN A 66 -9.70 -3.04 -14.83
CA ASN A 66 -8.35 -2.48 -14.69
C ASN A 66 -8.20 -1.67 -13.38
N ARG A 67 -8.61 -2.25 -12.24
CA ARG A 67 -8.53 -1.58 -10.93
C ARG A 67 -7.74 -2.41 -9.93
N LEU A 68 -6.66 -1.83 -9.44
CA LEU A 68 -5.93 -2.33 -8.27
C LEU A 68 -6.28 -1.47 -7.06
N TYR A 69 -6.66 -2.12 -5.97
CA TYR A 69 -7.00 -1.48 -4.70
C TYR A 69 -5.89 -1.77 -3.70
N LEU A 70 -5.36 -0.73 -3.07
CA LEU A 70 -4.37 -0.89 -2.02
C LEU A 70 -4.84 -0.26 -0.71
N THR A 71 -4.76 -1.02 0.38
CA THR A 71 -5.07 -0.51 1.72
C THR A 71 -3.92 0.36 2.23
N GLN A 72 -4.25 1.53 2.78
CA GLN A 72 -3.30 2.50 3.35
C GLN A 72 -3.63 2.68 4.83
N GLY A 73 -3.40 1.61 5.61
CA GLY A 73 -3.92 1.47 6.96
C GLY A 73 -3.51 2.58 7.92
N PHE A 74 -2.27 3.05 7.86
CA PHE A 74 -1.79 4.17 8.70
C PHE A 74 -2.42 5.52 8.34
N ASN A 75 -3.01 5.64 7.15
CA ASN A 75 -3.58 6.87 6.64
C ASN A 75 -5.11 6.82 6.58
N GLY A 76 -5.73 5.70 6.96
CA GLY A 76 -7.18 5.53 6.99
C GLY A 76 -7.83 5.59 5.61
N SER A 77 -7.13 5.16 4.55
CA SER A 77 -7.62 5.26 3.17
C SER A 77 -7.35 4.03 2.31
N ILE A 78 -7.94 4.00 1.12
CA ILE A 78 -7.67 3.04 0.05
C ILE A 78 -7.21 3.80 -1.19
N ALA A 79 -6.08 3.41 -1.78
CA ALA A 79 -5.68 3.88 -3.10
C ALA A 79 -6.34 3.02 -4.18
N VAL A 80 -6.82 3.68 -5.23
CA VAL A 80 -7.33 3.02 -6.44
C VAL A 80 -6.37 3.35 -7.59
N VAL A 81 -5.83 2.34 -8.21
CA VAL A 81 -4.87 2.42 -9.32
C VAL A 81 -5.51 1.87 -10.58
N ASP A 82 -5.30 2.56 -11.70
CA ASP A 82 -5.59 2.04 -13.03
C ASP A 82 -4.41 1.18 -13.50
N THR A 83 -4.65 -0.11 -13.71
CA THR A 83 -3.60 -1.05 -14.13
C THR A 83 -3.26 -0.94 -15.61
N SER A 84 -4.12 -0.32 -16.43
CA SER A 84 -3.85 -0.11 -17.86
C SER A 84 -2.84 1.02 -18.10
N THR A 85 -2.89 2.05 -17.25
CA THR A 85 -1.98 3.20 -17.32
C THR A 85 -0.93 3.21 -16.22
N ASN A 86 -1.03 2.31 -15.24
CA ASN A 86 -0.18 2.26 -14.05
C ASN A 86 -0.16 3.60 -13.29
N THR A 87 -1.33 4.20 -13.08
CA THR A 87 -1.47 5.48 -12.39
C THR A 87 -2.48 5.40 -11.25
N VAL A 88 -2.22 6.13 -10.16
CA VAL A 88 -3.21 6.33 -9.10
C VAL A 88 -4.35 7.17 -9.65
N LEU A 89 -5.58 6.66 -9.58
CA LEU A 89 -6.78 7.37 -9.99
C LEU A 89 -7.30 8.27 -8.88
N LYS A 90 -7.37 7.72 -7.67
CA LYS A 90 -7.87 8.43 -6.50
C LYS A 90 -7.49 7.70 -5.22
N ARG A 91 -7.61 8.43 -4.12
CA ARG A 91 -7.56 7.90 -2.76
C ARG A 91 -8.93 8.09 -2.11
N ILE A 92 -9.46 7.04 -1.52
CA ILE A 92 -10.76 7.02 -0.85
C ILE A 92 -10.50 7.04 0.65
N PRO A 93 -10.81 8.14 1.36
CA PRO A 93 -10.81 8.15 2.82
C PRO A 93 -11.89 7.19 3.35
N ILE A 94 -11.53 6.32 4.29
CA ILE A 94 -12.45 5.37 4.93
C ILE A 94 -12.73 5.78 6.38
N GLN A 95 -11.78 6.47 7.00
CA GLN A 95 -11.93 7.12 8.30
C GLN A 95 -11.21 8.47 8.28
N GLU A 96 -11.56 9.35 9.20
CA GLU A 96 -10.72 10.53 9.44
C GLU A 96 -9.31 10.09 9.84
N LYS A 97 -8.31 10.89 9.47
CA LYS A 97 -6.92 10.61 9.85
C LYS A 97 -6.84 10.69 11.38
N ILE A 98 -6.79 9.54 12.03
CA ILE A 98 -6.57 9.45 13.47
C ILE A 98 -5.12 9.80 13.74
N ASN A 99 -4.86 10.93 14.42
CA ASN A 99 -3.55 11.17 14.99
C ASN A 99 -3.41 10.24 16.21
N PHE A 100 -2.65 9.16 16.05
CA PHE A 100 -2.45 8.19 17.13
C PHE A 100 -1.85 8.83 18.39
N GLN A 101 -0.99 9.84 18.26
CA GLN A 101 -0.48 10.56 19.44
C GLN A 101 -1.60 11.32 20.15
N ASP A 102 -2.41 12.08 19.41
CA ASP A 102 -3.53 12.84 20.01
C ASP A 102 -4.57 11.89 20.62
N THR A 103 -4.82 10.76 19.96
CA THR A 103 -5.79 9.75 20.43
C THR A 103 -5.30 9.07 21.70
N ILE A 104 -4.01 8.72 21.79
CA ILE A 104 -3.42 8.16 23.01
C ILE A 104 -3.43 9.19 24.14
N ALA A 105 -3.10 10.45 23.85
CA ALA A 105 -3.14 11.55 24.82
C ALA A 105 -4.57 11.81 25.33
N ALA A 106 -5.58 11.72 24.46
CA ALA A 106 -6.98 11.94 24.80
C ALA A 106 -7.62 10.74 25.52
N ALA A 107 -7.13 9.53 25.28
CA ALA A 107 -7.71 8.30 25.81
C ALA A 107 -7.24 7.92 27.23
N ASP A 108 -6.51 8.82 27.89
CA ASP A 108 -6.10 8.72 29.30
C ASP A 108 -5.37 7.40 29.67
N PHE A 109 -4.68 6.80 28.69
CA PHE A 109 -3.97 5.51 28.84
C PHE A 109 -2.75 5.54 29.78
N GLY A 110 -2.52 6.66 30.49
CA GLY A 110 -1.35 6.89 31.34
C GLY A 110 -1.65 7.25 32.80
N GLN A 111 -2.92 7.33 33.22
CA GLN A 111 -3.22 7.52 34.65
C GLN A 111 -3.06 6.20 35.39
N GLU A 112 -2.43 6.24 36.56
CA GLU A 112 -2.53 5.14 37.52
C GLU A 112 -4.00 4.84 37.77
N ARG A 113 -4.34 3.56 37.63
CA ARG A 113 -5.63 3.03 38.06
C ARG A 113 -5.77 3.31 39.56
N LYS A 114 -6.66 4.26 39.92
CA LYS A 114 -6.92 4.68 41.31
C LYS A 114 -7.86 3.73 42.07
N ASP A 115 -8.19 2.59 41.46
CA ASP A 115 -8.96 1.50 42.02
C ASP A 115 -8.02 0.45 42.66
N GLY A 116 -7.44 0.81 43.80
CA GLY A 116 -6.68 -0.05 44.69
C GLY A 116 -6.79 0.40 46.14
#